data_AF-A0A9D1D067-F1
#
_entry.id   AF-A0A9D1D067-F1
#
_cell.length_a   1.000
_cell.length_b   1.000
_cell.length_c   1.000
_cell.angle_alpha   90.00
_cell.angle_beta   90.00
_cell.angle_gamma   90.00
#
_symmetry.space_group_name_H-M   'P 1'
#
loop_
_entity.id
_entity.type
_entity.pdbx_description
1 polymer ?
#
loop_
_entity_poly.entity_id
_entity_poly.type
_entity_poly.pdbx_seq_one_letter_code
_entity_poly.pdbx_strand_id
1 'polypeptide(L)'
;MEQIKLLDCTLRDGGYINDWKFGRRTIQNVIARLVDAGTDFIEVGFLRNVTYDEDRTLYNSIEELKRILPENRKKSTFVAMALHDQYDVSKLAENDGTIGAVRVTFHDYDIDEGLEFCRRVMDKGYPLFVNPINIMGYPDDTLLRLLEKVNRLGPYGFSIVDTFGSMTKAELTRIYSLLENNLDPKIVFGVHLHENLALSFSLAQVYLELRKYQRRSVLDASLNGMGRVPGNLCMELIMDFLNRQYGTAYDIDYVLDAIEEHILPIKKEEPWGYQTEYFLSAKYNLHRNYAEYLMEKGNLTTKEIKYLLKQLPKEKKAAFDRDYMEKLYQEHENKRVSDEESLNRLKGWFGGRKVLLLAPGKSLERPETKKRILDYLKEEEAVLVTTNFYWDGQQGGAAFFSNARRLEEYRAFRPKESRLILTSNLEGHGETADYVINYERLVGTGGEQCENSGILLLRLMGICKVREAALAGFDGFRKDGQNYMDGYFGAFPGARAEDNDRIAGCIEKLGNVMSVRFLTPSRYDRNSEAAGLRLE
;
A
#
# COMPACT_ATOMS: atom_id res chain seq x y z
N MET A 1 -27.86 -21.95 -20.21
CA MET A 1 -27.91 -20.68 -19.46
C MET A 1 -27.55 -20.85 -17.99
N GLU A 2 -27.91 -21.96 -17.31
CA GLU A 2 -27.44 -22.33 -15.94
C GLU A 2 -25.92 -22.49 -15.74
N GLN A 3 -25.11 -22.10 -16.73
CA GLN A 3 -23.70 -22.42 -16.85
C GLN A 3 -22.78 -21.28 -16.40
N ILE A 4 -23.30 -20.06 -16.22
CA ILE A 4 -22.55 -18.94 -15.63
C ILE A 4 -23.31 -18.49 -14.39
N LYS A 5 -22.60 -18.35 -13.28
CA LYS A 5 -23.13 -17.80 -12.03
C LYS A 5 -22.22 -16.69 -11.51
N LEU A 6 -22.80 -15.77 -10.75
CA LEU A 6 -22.05 -14.73 -10.06
C LEU A 6 -21.93 -15.04 -8.57
N LEU A 7 -20.78 -14.71 -8.01
CA LEU A 7 -20.51 -14.76 -6.58
C LEU A 7 -20.11 -13.38 -6.07
N ASP A 8 -20.87 -12.83 -5.13
CA ASP A 8 -20.49 -11.63 -4.40
C ASP A 8 -19.49 -11.95 -3.29
N CYS A 9 -18.39 -11.21 -3.24
CA CYS A 9 -17.37 -11.32 -2.20
C CYS A 9 -17.14 -10.03 -1.40
N THR A 10 -18.08 -9.07 -1.43
CA THR A 10 -17.95 -7.78 -0.72
C THR A 10 -17.72 -7.97 0.77
N LEU A 11 -18.48 -8.86 1.41
CA LEU A 11 -18.40 -9.09 2.85
C LEU A 11 -17.21 -9.97 3.28
N ARG A 12 -16.46 -10.54 2.34
CA ARG A 12 -15.26 -11.35 2.60
C ARG A 12 -14.00 -10.62 2.18
N ASP A 13 -13.86 -10.31 0.90
CA ASP A 13 -12.69 -9.62 0.34
C ASP A 13 -12.70 -8.14 0.69
N GLY A 14 -13.86 -7.48 0.62
CA GLY A 14 -14.00 -6.07 1.03
C GLY A 14 -13.64 -5.84 2.49
N GLY A 15 -13.73 -6.87 3.34
CA GLY A 15 -13.33 -6.79 4.74
C GLY A 15 -11.84 -6.48 4.97
N TYR A 16 -10.97 -6.67 3.97
CA TYR A 16 -9.58 -6.21 4.05
C TYR A 16 -9.43 -4.67 4.15
N ILE A 17 -10.47 -3.91 3.79
CA ILE A 17 -10.46 -2.44 3.80
C ILE A 17 -10.80 -1.91 5.21
N ASN A 18 -11.74 -2.55 5.91
CA ASN A 18 -12.30 -2.03 7.16
C ASN A 18 -12.20 -3.04 8.33
N ASP A 19 -11.22 -3.95 8.29
CA ASP A 19 -11.03 -4.99 9.31
C ASP A 19 -12.29 -5.85 9.53
N TRP A 20 -13.00 -6.15 8.43
CA TRP A 20 -14.27 -6.87 8.37
C TRP A 20 -15.40 -6.26 9.20
N LYS A 21 -15.22 -5.05 9.74
CA LYS A 21 -16.14 -4.39 10.67
C LYS A 21 -17.16 -3.52 9.93
N PHE A 22 -18.11 -4.16 9.27
CA PHE A 22 -19.18 -3.48 8.53
C PHE A 22 -20.32 -2.97 9.41
N GLY A 23 -20.49 -3.55 10.61
CA GLY A 23 -21.65 -3.34 11.46
C GLY A 23 -22.80 -4.28 11.10
N ARG A 24 -23.45 -4.87 12.12
CA ARG A 24 -24.46 -5.94 11.96
C ARG A 24 -25.57 -5.56 10.98
N ARG A 25 -26.10 -4.35 11.12
CA ARG A 25 -27.18 -3.83 10.26
C ARG A 25 -26.74 -3.75 8.80
N THR A 26 -25.54 -3.23 8.55
CA THR A 26 -24.96 -3.12 7.21
C THR A 26 -24.79 -4.51 6.58
N ILE A 27 -24.25 -5.47 7.34
CA ILE A 27 -24.07 -6.86 6.90
C ILE A 27 -25.41 -7.45 6.44
N GLN A 28 -26.44 -7.39 7.29
CA GLN A 28 -27.76 -7.94 6.98
C GLN A 28 -28.40 -7.26 5.77
N ASN A 29 -28.31 -5.93 5.67
CA ASN A 29 -28.85 -5.19 4.54
C ASN A 29 -28.14 -5.53 3.23
N VAL A 30 -26.80 -5.57 3.21
CA VAL A 30 -26.02 -5.93 2.01
C VAL A 30 -26.40 -7.33 1.53
N ILE A 31 -26.50 -8.30 2.45
CA ILE A 31 -26.94 -9.67 2.09
C ILE A 31 -28.35 -9.66 1.52
N ALA A 32 -29.31 -8.97 2.17
CA ALA A 32 -30.69 -8.90 1.70
C ALA A 32 -30.79 -8.29 0.30
N ARG A 33 -30.08 -7.19 0.04
CA ARG A 33 -30.05 -6.52 -1.26
C ARG A 33 -29.43 -7.42 -2.35
N LEU A 34 -28.36 -8.14 -2.04
CA LEU A 34 -27.77 -9.12 -2.97
C LEU A 34 -28.70 -10.30 -3.24
N VAL A 35 -29.48 -10.73 -2.24
CA VAL A 35 -30.54 -11.75 -2.43
C VAL A 35 -31.63 -11.21 -3.35
N ASP A 36 -32.09 -9.99 -3.12
CA ASP A 36 -33.13 -9.35 -3.93
C ASP A 36 -32.70 -9.11 -5.37
N ALA A 37 -31.44 -8.75 -5.59
CA ALA A 37 -30.79 -8.64 -6.89
C ALA A 37 -30.71 -9.97 -7.66
N GLY A 38 -30.97 -11.10 -6.99
CA GLY A 38 -30.83 -12.43 -7.58
C GLY A 38 -29.37 -12.83 -7.79
N THR A 39 -28.46 -12.44 -6.90
CA THR A 39 -27.07 -12.93 -6.93
C THR A 39 -27.04 -14.44 -6.65
N ASP A 40 -26.28 -15.22 -7.41
CA ASP A 40 -26.34 -16.70 -7.29
C ASP A 40 -25.62 -17.21 -6.04
N PHE A 41 -24.43 -16.68 -5.75
CA PHE A 41 -23.67 -16.96 -4.53
C PHE A 41 -23.35 -15.66 -3.78
N ILE A 42 -23.45 -15.68 -2.45
CA ILE A 42 -23.07 -14.55 -1.59
C ILE A 42 -22.09 -15.07 -0.56
N GLU A 43 -20.85 -14.59 -0.60
CA GLU A 43 -19.78 -14.97 0.31
C GLU A 43 -19.83 -14.14 1.58
N VAL A 44 -20.26 -14.79 2.66
CA VAL A 44 -20.57 -14.15 3.93
C VAL A 44 -19.39 -14.31 4.88
N GLY A 45 -18.25 -13.71 4.52
CA GLY A 45 -17.08 -13.59 5.38
C GLY A 45 -16.20 -14.84 5.51
N PHE A 46 -15.38 -14.84 6.57
CA PHE A 46 -14.42 -15.91 6.87
C PHE A 46 -14.82 -16.77 8.07
N LEU A 47 -14.55 -18.07 7.96
CA LEU A 47 -14.36 -18.96 9.09
C LEU A 47 -12.93 -18.79 9.62
N ARG A 48 -12.78 -18.38 10.88
CA ARG A 48 -11.47 -18.08 11.49
C ARG A 48 -11.49 -18.35 12.99
N ASN A 49 -10.34 -18.75 13.54
CA ASN A 49 -10.18 -18.92 14.99
C ASN A 49 -10.13 -17.55 15.70
N VAL A 50 -11.30 -16.95 15.96
CA VAL A 50 -11.45 -15.63 16.58
C VAL A 50 -12.56 -15.63 17.63
N THR A 51 -12.64 -14.57 18.45
CA THR A 51 -13.84 -14.29 19.22
C THR A 51 -14.89 -13.66 18.32
N TYR A 52 -16.11 -14.18 18.34
CA TYR A 52 -17.20 -13.67 17.52
C TYR A 52 -17.61 -12.24 17.93
N ASP A 53 -17.81 -11.41 16.92
CA ASP A 53 -18.30 -10.04 17.01
C ASP A 53 -19.39 -9.89 15.94
N GLU A 54 -20.59 -9.51 16.34
CA GLU A 54 -21.74 -9.41 15.43
C GLU A 54 -21.63 -8.29 14.40
N ASP A 55 -20.73 -7.33 14.63
CA ASP A 55 -20.42 -6.26 13.71
C ASP A 55 -19.35 -6.65 12.68
N ARG A 56 -18.77 -7.85 12.80
CA ARG A 56 -17.74 -8.37 11.91
C ARG A 56 -18.20 -9.56 11.09
N THR A 57 -17.69 -9.68 9.87
CA THR A 57 -17.88 -10.86 9.02
C THR A 57 -16.79 -11.92 9.23
N LEU A 58 -16.47 -12.19 10.50
CA LEU A 58 -15.54 -13.22 10.94
C LEU A 58 -16.25 -14.15 11.94
N TYR A 59 -16.25 -15.44 11.65
CA TYR A 59 -17.02 -16.43 12.40
C TYR A 59 -16.11 -17.56 12.88
N ASN A 60 -16.23 -17.94 14.15
CA ASN A 60 -15.52 -19.10 14.68
C ASN A 60 -16.33 -20.39 14.46
N SER A 61 -17.63 -20.26 14.18
CA SER A 61 -18.53 -21.39 13.86
C SER A 61 -19.57 -21.01 12.79
N ILE A 62 -20.18 -22.02 12.18
CA ILE A 62 -21.27 -21.85 11.21
C ILE A 62 -22.53 -21.32 11.91
N GLU A 63 -22.73 -21.67 13.18
CA GLU A 63 -23.82 -21.28 14.06
C GLU A 63 -23.83 -19.77 14.31
N GLU A 64 -22.65 -19.15 14.38
CA GLU A 64 -22.51 -17.70 14.46
C GLU A 64 -22.85 -17.05 13.12
N LEU A 65 -22.33 -17.58 12.00
CA LEU A 65 -22.64 -17.09 10.65
C LEU A 65 -24.15 -17.13 10.39
N LYS A 66 -24.84 -18.20 10.78
CA LYS A 66 -26.31 -18.34 10.64
C LYS A 66 -27.11 -17.18 11.23
N ARG A 67 -26.60 -16.50 12.27
CA ARG A 67 -27.32 -15.42 12.98
C ARG A 67 -27.49 -14.14 12.15
N ILE A 68 -26.70 -13.97 11.10
CA ILE A 68 -26.77 -12.79 10.22
C ILE A 68 -27.44 -13.07 8.88
N LEU A 69 -27.79 -14.33 8.59
CA LEU A 69 -28.43 -14.70 7.34
C LEU A 69 -29.92 -14.31 7.34
N PRO A 70 -30.47 -13.85 6.21
CA PRO A 70 -31.89 -13.60 6.09
C PRO A 70 -32.68 -14.92 6.03
N GLU A 71 -33.94 -14.87 6.46
CA GLU A 71 -34.88 -15.99 6.31
C GLU A 71 -35.20 -16.24 4.83
N ASN A 72 -35.47 -15.17 4.06
CA ASN A 72 -35.71 -15.26 2.63
C ASN A 72 -34.39 -15.31 1.86
N ARG A 73 -34.17 -16.39 1.12
CA ARG A 73 -32.96 -16.62 0.33
C ARG A 73 -33.17 -16.53 -1.18
N LYS A 74 -34.44 -16.45 -1.63
CA LYS A 74 -34.82 -16.59 -3.05
C LYS A 74 -34.03 -17.73 -3.72
N LYS A 75 -33.24 -17.45 -4.76
CA LYS A 75 -32.37 -18.42 -5.45
C LYS A 75 -30.92 -18.42 -4.96
N SER A 76 -30.58 -17.53 -4.04
CA SER A 76 -29.20 -17.25 -3.64
C SER A 76 -28.67 -18.29 -2.68
N THR A 77 -27.38 -18.62 -2.83
CA THR A 77 -26.67 -19.58 -1.98
C THR A 77 -25.61 -18.87 -1.15
N PHE A 78 -25.60 -19.07 0.17
CA PHE A 78 -24.57 -18.50 1.03
C PHE A 78 -23.33 -19.39 1.07
N VAL A 79 -22.16 -18.77 0.98
CA VAL A 79 -20.86 -19.45 1.06
C VAL A 79 -19.97 -18.76 2.06
N ALA A 80 -18.97 -19.47 2.59
CA ALA A 80 -17.98 -18.91 3.51
C ALA A 80 -16.58 -19.34 3.09
N MET A 81 -15.56 -18.52 3.36
CA MET A 81 -14.17 -18.87 3.08
C MET A 81 -13.43 -19.30 4.35
N ALA A 82 -12.52 -20.26 4.24
CA ALA A 82 -11.60 -20.65 5.30
C ALA A 82 -10.16 -20.68 4.77
N LEU A 83 -9.24 -20.11 5.54
CA LEU A 83 -7.80 -20.31 5.33
C LEU A 83 -7.35 -21.54 6.13
N HIS A 84 -6.64 -22.46 5.48
CA HIS A 84 -6.29 -23.75 6.06
C HIS A 84 -5.46 -23.63 7.37
N ASP A 85 -4.67 -22.58 7.49
CA ASP A 85 -3.76 -22.26 8.61
C ASP A 85 -4.37 -21.32 9.65
N GLN A 86 -5.54 -20.72 9.38
CA GLN A 86 -6.18 -19.73 10.27
C GLN A 86 -7.50 -20.21 10.88
N TYR A 87 -8.01 -21.37 10.45
CA TYR A 87 -9.22 -21.97 10.97
C TYR A 87 -8.96 -23.42 11.42
N ASP A 88 -9.51 -23.80 12.57
CA ASP A 88 -9.49 -25.19 12.99
C ASP A 88 -10.71 -25.91 12.44
N VAL A 89 -10.54 -26.64 11.34
CA VAL A 89 -11.62 -27.38 10.68
C VAL A 89 -12.26 -28.45 11.57
N SER A 90 -11.65 -28.85 12.69
CA SER A 90 -12.33 -29.74 13.66
C SER A 90 -13.57 -29.09 14.30
N LYS A 91 -13.62 -27.76 14.34
CA LYS A 91 -14.76 -26.97 14.82
C LYS A 91 -15.89 -26.84 13.81
N LEU A 92 -15.65 -27.20 12.54
CA LEU A 92 -16.66 -27.13 11.50
C LEU A 92 -17.76 -28.15 11.80
N ALA A 93 -18.98 -27.65 12.03
CA ALA A 93 -20.17 -28.47 12.24
C ALA A 93 -20.48 -29.30 10.98
N GLU A 94 -21.33 -30.34 11.11
CA GLU A 94 -21.84 -31.06 9.95
C GLU A 94 -22.73 -30.13 9.10
N ASN A 95 -22.67 -30.26 7.78
CA ASN A 95 -23.46 -29.44 6.88
C ASN A 95 -24.96 -29.76 7.00
N ASP A 96 -25.74 -28.79 7.48
CA ASP A 96 -27.20 -28.88 7.55
C ASP A 96 -27.91 -28.27 6.33
N GLY A 97 -27.15 -27.90 5.29
CA GLY A 97 -27.64 -27.28 4.06
C GLY A 97 -27.83 -25.77 4.15
N THR A 98 -27.59 -25.14 5.31
CA THR A 98 -27.70 -23.68 5.45
C THR A 98 -26.63 -22.95 4.63
N ILE A 99 -25.40 -23.45 4.66
CA ILE A 99 -24.27 -22.92 3.88
C ILE A 99 -24.05 -23.87 2.71
N GLY A 100 -24.19 -23.35 1.50
CA GLY A 100 -24.20 -24.18 0.30
C GLY A 100 -22.81 -24.56 -0.20
N ALA A 101 -21.77 -23.85 0.23
CA ALA A 101 -20.39 -24.27 0.00
C ALA A 101 -19.41 -23.60 0.96
N VAL A 102 -18.27 -24.25 1.18
CA VAL A 102 -17.09 -23.65 1.81
C VAL A 102 -16.00 -23.49 0.76
N ARG A 103 -15.33 -22.34 0.77
CA ARG A 103 -14.20 -22.04 -0.10
C ARG A 103 -12.92 -22.16 0.71
N VAL A 104 -11.95 -22.93 0.25
CA VAL A 104 -10.69 -23.15 0.96
C VAL A 104 -9.54 -22.58 0.14
N THR A 105 -8.69 -21.81 0.80
CA THR A 105 -7.52 -21.19 0.17
C THR A 105 -6.23 -21.54 0.90
N PHE A 106 -5.16 -21.71 0.11
CA PHE A 106 -3.83 -22.11 0.56
C PHE A 106 -2.77 -21.61 -0.42
N HIS A 107 -1.52 -21.54 0.05
CA HIS A 107 -0.36 -21.14 -0.75
C HIS A 107 0.25 -22.31 -1.52
N ASP A 108 1.10 -22.01 -2.50
CA ASP A 108 1.81 -23.00 -3.32
C ASP A 108 2.75 -23.92 -2.55
N TYR A 109 3.26 -23.46 -1.41
CA TYR A 109 4.09 -24.25 -0.51
C TYR A 109 3.30 -25.13 0.48
N ASP A 110 1.98 -24.93 0.61
CA ASP A 110 1.09 -25.68 1.53
C ASP A 110 0.03 -26.52 0.79
N ILE A 111 0.33 -26.98 -0.43
CA ILE A 111 -0.66 -27.66 -1.28
C ILE A 111 -1.22 -28.92 -0.59
N ASP A 112 -0.36 -29.74 0.02
CA ASP A 112 -0.79 -31.02 0.60
C ASP A 112 -1.63 -30.82 1.87
N GLU A 113 -1.19 -29.91 2.75
CA GLU A 113 -1.91 -29.49 3.94
C GLU A 113 -3.25 -28.85 3.58
N GLY A 114 -3.27 -27.97 2.57
CA GLY A 114 -4.47 -27.32 2.07
C GLY A 114 -5.47 -28.31 1.48
N LEU A 115 -5.01 -29.33 0.73
CA LEU A 115 -5.89 -30.37 0.18
C LEU A 115 -6.40 -31.35 1.24
N GLU A 116 -5.63 -31.62 2.29
CA GLU A 116 -6.13 -32.40 3.43
C GLU A 116 -7.19 -31.63 4.21
N PHE A 117 -7.00 -30.32 4.39
CA PHE A 117 -8.03 -29.45 4.95
C PHE A 117 -9.31 -29.48 4.10
N CYS A 118 -9.18 -29.35 2.78
CA CYS A 118 -10.27 -29.49 1.82
C CYS A 118 -11.04 -30.81 2.00
N ARG A 119 -10.32 -31.92 2.13
CA ARG A 119 -10.92 -33.24 2.35
C ARG A 119 -11.76 -33.28 3.63
N ARG A 120 -11.23 -32.72 4.73
CA ARG A 120 -11.96 -32.63 6.02
C ARG A 120 -13.22 -31.78 5.93
N VAL A 121 -13.22 -30.71 5.13
CA VAL A 121 -14.42 -29.92 4.85
C VAL A 121 -15.47 -30.74 4.08
N MET A 122 -15.04 -31.54 3.10
CA MET A 122 -15.94 -32.44 2.35
C MET A 122 -16.48 -33.58 3.21
N ASP A 123 -15.69 -34.12 4.14
CA ASP A 123 -16.14 -35.16 5.10
C ASP A 123 -17.31 -34.65 5.98
N LYS A 124 -17.36 -33.34 6.23
CA LYS A 124 -18.46 -32.64 6.93
C LYS A 124 -19.70 -32.39 6.05
N GLY A 125 -19.68 -32.84 4.79
CA GLY A 125 -20.81 -32.73 3.86
C GLY A 125 -20.93 -31.40 3.12
N TYR A 126 -19.93 -30.52 3.18
CA TYR A 126 -19.97 -29.25 2.44
C TYR A 126 -19.49 -29.42 0.99
N PRO A 127 -20.23 -28.89 0.00
CA PRO A 127 -19.66 -28.61 -1.30
C PRO A 127 -18.45 -27.68 -1.15
N LEU A 128 -17.38 -27.97 -1.89
CA LEU A 128 -16.09 -27.32 -1.71
C LEU A 128 -15.66 -26.57 -2.96
N PHE A 129 -15.21 -25.32 -2.80
CA PHE A 129 -14.37 -24.66 -3.79
C PHE A 129 -12.91 -24.67 -3.33
N VAL A 130 -12.01 -25.01 -4.25
CA VAL A 130 -10.55 -24.96 -4.04
C VAL A 130 -10.01 -23.69 -4.70
N ASN A 131 -9.37 -22.83 -3.90
CA ASN A 131 -8.94 -21.48 -4.28
C ASN A 131 -7.44 -21.29 -3.99
N PRO A 132 -6.52 -21.84 -4.80
CA PRO A 132 -5.09 -21.67 -4.58
C PRO A 132 -4.69 -20.19 -4.76
N ILE A 133 -3.90 -19.68 -3.82
CA ILE A 133 -3.40 -18.30 -3.84
C ILE A 133 -2.29 -18.18 -4.89
N ASN A 134 -2.29 -17.10 -5.65
CA ASN A 134 -1.25 -16.76 -6.63
C ASN A 134 -1.00 -17.88 -7.65
N ILE A 135 -2.06 -18.41 -8.27
CA ILE A 135 -1.95 -19.48 -9.30
C ILE A 135 -1.00 -19.10 -10.46
N MET A 136 -0.85 -17.80 -10.70
CA MET A 136 0.09 -17.18 -11.65
C MET A 136 1.56 -17.49 -11.36
N GLY A 137 1.92 -17.72 -10.09
CA GLY A 137 3.28 -18.06 -9.66
C GLY A 137 3.67 -19.52 -9.89
N TYR A 138 2.71 -20.40 -10.18
CA TYR A 138 2.93 -21.83 -10.25
C TYR A 138 3.65 -22.20 -11.55
N PRO A 139 4.76 -22.96 -11.48
CA PRO A 139 5.28 -23.67 -12.64
C PRO A 139 4.21 -24.59 -13.24
N ASP A 140 4.17 -24.72 -14.57
CA ASP A 140 3.15 -25.50 -15.28
C ASP A 140 3.08 -26.95 -14.78
N ASP A 141 4.23 -27.58 -14.51
CA ASP A 141 4.28 -28.95 -14.00
C ASP A 141 3.71 -29.09 -12.58
N THR A 142 3.94 -28.09 -11.72
CA THR A 142 3.33 -28.04 -10.38
C THR A 142 1.82 -27.82 -10.48
N LEU A 143 1.37 -26.94 -11.37
CA LEU A 143 -0.07 -26.71 -11.60
C LEU A 143 -0.75 -27.99 -12.10
N LEU A 144 -0.15 -28.71 -13.06
CA LEU A 144 -0.71 -29.98 -13.55
C LEU A 144 -0.81 -31.04 -12.44
N ARG A 145 0.23 -31.17 -11.60
CA ARG A 145 0.20 -32.07 -10.42
C ARG A 145 -0.90 -31.67 -9.43
N LEU A 146 -1.12 -30.37 -9.21
CA LEU A 146 -2.23 -29.90 -8.39
C LEU A 146 -3.58 -30.31 -8.99
N LEU A 147 -3.78 -30.13 -10.30
CA LEU A 147 -5.03 -30.50 -10.97
C LEU A 147 -5.30 -32.01 -10.90
N GLU A 148 -4.28 -32.85 -10.98
CA GLU A 148 -4.43 -34.30 -10.76
C GLU A 148 -4.96 -34.62 -9.35
N LYS A 149 -4.40 -33.97 -8.32
CA LYS A 149 -4.86 -34.15 -6.93
C LYS A 149 -6.28 -33.62 -6.76
N VAL A 150 -6.60 -32.46 -7.34
CA VAL A 150 -7.93 -31.86 -7.32
C VAL A 150 -8.96 -32.76 -8.00
N ASN A 151 -8.64 -33.38 -9.14
CA ASN A 151 -9.54 -34.32 -9.82
C ASN A 151 -9.82 -35.56 -8.96
N ARG A 152 -8.83 -36.07 -8.22
CA ARG A 152 -9.02 -37.19 -7.28
C ARG A 152 -9.87 -36.80 -6.08
N LEU A 153 -9.71 -35.57 -5.59
CA LEU A 153 -10.52 -35.02 -4.50
C LEU A 153 -11.97 -34.81 -4.92
N GLY A 154 -12.21 -34.37 -6.17
CA GLY A 154 -13.54 -34.16 -6.73
C GLY A 154 -14.34 -33.03 -6.06
N PRO A 155 -13.78 -31.81 -5.87
CA PRO A 155 -14.51 -30.70 -5.27
C PRO A 155 -15.66 -30.21 -6.17
N TYR A 156 -16.54 -29.37 -5.62
CA TYR A 156 -17.58 -28.71 -6.40
C TYR A 156 -16.97 -27.75 -7.44
N GLY A 157 -15.95 -26.98 -7.04
CA GLY A 157 -15.28 -26.04 -7.94
C GLY A 157 -13.78 -25.86 -7.67
N PHE A 158 -13.08 -25.34 -8.67
CA PHE A 158 -11.67 -24.93 -8.60
C PHE A 158 -11.53 -23.57 -9.28
N SER A 159 -10.86 -22.62 -8.63
CA SER A 159 -10.78 -21.24 -9.10
C SER A 159 -9.40 -20.84 -9.62
N ILE A 160 -9.37 -20.06 -10.70
CA ILE A 160 -8.26 -19.14 -10.99
C ILE A 160 -8.39 -17.94 -10.03
N VAL A 161 -7.30 -17.60 -9.34
CA VAL A 161 -7.23 -16.44 -8.42
C VAL A 161 -6.05 -15.55 -8.81
N ASP A 162 -6.32 -14.36 -9.35
CA ASP A 162 -5.30 -13.36 -9.72
C ASP A 162 -4.87 -12.51 -8.52
N THR A 163 -4.31 -13.15 -7.48
CA THR A 163 -4.03 -12.52 -6.18
C THR A 163 -3.26 -11.20 -6.23
N PHE A 164 -2.36 -11.02 -7.21
CA PHE A 164 -1.56 -9.81 -7.36
C PHE A 164 -2.10 -8.84 -8.42
N GLY A 165 -3.26 -9.12 -9.01
CA GLY A 165 -3.86 -8.35 -10.10
C GLY A 165 -2.95 -8.20 -11.31
N SER A 166 -2.08 -9.18 -11.53
CA SER A 166 -0.99 -9.13 -12.53
C SER A 166 -1.37 -9.83 -13.83
N MET A 167 -2.53 -10.48 -13.86
CA MET A 167 -2.99 -11.25 -14.99
C MET A 167 -3.21 -10.35 -16.21
N THR A 168 -2.69 -10.79 -17.34
CA THR A 168 -2.98 -10.21 -18.66
C THR A 168 -3.84 -11.17 -19.45
N LYS A 169 -4.37 -10.72 -20.61
CA LYS A 169 -5.11 -11.61 -21.53
C LYS A 169 -4.30 -12.86 -21.92
N ALA A 170 -3.00 -12.71 -22.16
CA ALA A 170 -2.12 -13.83 -22.53
C ALA A 170 -2.01 -14.85 -21.38
N GLU A 171 -1.83 -14.36 -20.15
CA GLU A 171 -1.72 -15.20 -18.97
C GLU A 171 -3.04 -15.90 -18.62
N LEU A 172 -4.17 -15.18 -18.69
CA LEU A 172 -5.49 -15.78 -18.53
C LEU A 172 -5.70 -16.90 -19.56
N THR A 173 -5.35 -16.65 -20.83
CA THR A 173 -5.46 -17.66 -21.90
C THR A 173 -4.61 -18.89 -21.60
N ARG A 174 -3.37 -18.70 -21.12
CA ARG A 174 -2.46 -19.80 -20.76
C ARG A 174 -3.01 -20.63 -19.61
N ILE A 175 -3.33 -19.99 -18.47
CA ILE A 175 -3.84 -20.69 -17.29
C ILE A 175 -5.19 -21.36 -17.60
N TYR A 176 -6.11 -20.67 -18.26
CA TYR A 176 -7.38 -21.26 -18.68
C TYR A 176 -7.16 -22.50 -19.56
N SER A 177 -6.23 -22.45 -20.52
CA SER A 177 -5.93 -23.61 -21.38
C SER A 177 -5.37 -24.79 -20.59
N LEU A 178 -4.50 -24.57 -19.59
CA LEU A 178 -4.00 -25.63 -18.72
C LEU A 178 -5.13 -26.26 -17.90
N LEU A 179 -5.98 -25.44 -17.28
CA LEU A 179 -7.09 -25.93 -16.46
C LEU A 179 -8.16 -26.64 -17.30
N GLU A 180 -8.65 -26.03 -18.39
CA GLU A 180 -9.74 -26.59 -19.19
C GLU A 180 -9.40 -27.94 -19.83
N ASN A 181 -8.12 -28.19 -20.13
CA ASN A 181 -7.68 -29.46 -20.71
C ASN A 181 -7.36 -30.55 -19.67
N ASN A 182 -7.15 -30.21 -18.40
CA ASN A 182 -6.68 -31.15 -17.38
C ASN A 182 -7.59 -31.26 -16.15
N LEU A 183 -8.51 -30.33 -15.94
CA LEU A 183 -9.51 -30.35 -14.87
C LEU A 183 -10.77 -31.10 -15.32
N ASP A 184 -11.29 -31.99 -14.48
CA ASP A 184 -12.51 -32.75 -14.76
C ASP A 184 -13.64 -31.82 -15.25
N PRO A 185 -14.29 -32.09 -16.41
CA PRO A 185 -15.42 -31.32 -16.94
C PRO A 185 -16.56 -31.04 -15.95
N LYS A 186 -16.73 -31.89 -14.94
CA LYS A 186 -17.76 -31.75 -13.90
C LYS A 186 -17.40 -30.70 -12.85
N ILE A 187 -16.12 -30.41 -12.62
CA ILE A 187 -15.70 -29.41 -11.65
C ILE A 187 -16.03 -28.02 -12.19
N VAL A 188 -16.69 -27.21 -11.36
CA VAL A 188 -17.07 -25.83 -11.68
C VAL A 188 -15.82 -24.96 -11.74
N PHE A 189 -15.72 -24.14 -12.78
CA PHE A 189 -14.59 -23.27 -13.00
C PHE A 189 -14.82 -21.90 -12.33
N GLY A 190 -14.06 -21.60 -11.30
CA GLY A 190 -14.12 -20.29 -10.63
C GLY A 190 -13.14 -19.28 -11.23
N VAL A 191 -13.49 -18.01 -11.24
CA VAL A 191 -12.60 -16.92 -11.68
C VAL A 191 -12.70 -15.76 -10.71
N HIS A 192 -11.57 -15.42 -10.08
CA HIS A 192 -11.44 -14.30 -9.15
C HIS A 192 -10.35 -13.36 -9.66
N LEU A 193 -10.72 -12.11 -9.98
CA LEU A 193 -9.88 -11.13 -10.65
C LEU A 193 -9.78 -9.84 -9.83
N HIS A 194 -8.58 -9.29 -9.74
CA HIS A 194 -8.29 -8.05 -9.03
C HIS A 194 -8.03 -6.87 -9.99
N GLU A 195 -8.16 -5.65 -9.49
CA GLU A 195 -8.17 -4.41 -10.29
C GLU A 195 -6.79 -3.75 -10.46
N ASN A 196 -5.68 -4.43 -10.15
CA ASN A 196 -4.36 -3.77 -10.05
C ASN A 196 -3.86 -3.17 -11.38
N LEU A 197 -4.26 -3.76 -12.50
CA LEU A 197 -3.97 -3.25 -13.83
C LEU A 197 -5.19 -2.58 -14.48
N ALA A 198 -6.28 -2.37 -13.74
CA ALA A 198 -7.58 -1.93 -14.27
C ALA A 198 -8.13 -2.86 -15.37
N LEU A 199 -7.95 -4.18 -15.21
CA LEU A 199 -8.27 -5.19 -16.23
C LEU A 199 -9.36 -6.18 -15.82
N SER A 200 -9.89 -6.14 -14.59
CA SER A 200 -10.72 -7.23 -14.07
C SER A 200 -11.96 -7.49 -14.95
N PHE A 201 -12.66 -6.43 -15.37
CA PHE A 201 -13.85 -6.50 -16.21
C PHE A 201 -13.52 -6.98 -17.62
N SER A 202 -12.43 -6.50 -18.21
CA SER A 202 -11.98 -6.95 -19.53
C SER A 202 -11.58 -8.42 -19.52
N LEU A 203 -10.87 -8.88 -18.48
CA LEU A 203 -10.47 -10.27 -18.33
C LEU A 203 -11.67 -11.19 -18.07
N ALA A 204 -12.68 -10.75 -17.34
CA ALA A 204 -13.93 -11.49 -17.19
C ALA A 204 -14.63 -11.71 -18.54
N GLN A 205 -14.68 -10.69 -19.40
CA GLN A 205 -15.22 -10.81 -20.75
C GLN A 205 -14.40 -11.79 -21.60
N VAL A 206 -13.07 -11.66 -21.58
CA VAL A 206 -12.16 -12.59 -22.29
C VAL A 206 -12.37 -14.02 -21.80
N TYR A 207 -12.46 -14.26 -20.49
CA TYR A 207 -12.75 -15.59 -19.96
C TYR A 207 -14.07 -16.14 -20.52
N LEU A 208 -15.12 -15.31 -20.52
CA LEU A 208 -16.43 -15.71 -21.04
C LEU A 208 -16.39 -16.02 -22.54
N GLU A 209 -15.55 -15.35 -23.33
CA GLU A 209 -15.30 -15.66 -24.75
C GLU A 209 -14.53 -16.97 -24.94
N LEU A 210 -13.53 -17.25 -24.08
CA LEU A 210 -12.70 -18.45 -24.15
C LEU A 210 -13.40 -19.71 -23.64
N ARG A 211 -14.35 -19.57 -22.70
CA ARG A 211 -14.97 -20.70 -22.02
C ARG A 211 -15.67 -21.64 -23.01
N LYS A 212 -15.54 -22.95 -22.81
CA LYS A 212 -16.40 -23.91 -23.54
C LYS A 212 -17.84 -23.79 -23.07
N TYR A 213 -18.81 -23.89 -23.99
CA TYR A 213 -20.23 -23.70 -23.70
C TYR A 213 -20.77 -24.60 -22.56
N GLN A 214 -20.24 -25.83 -22.43
CA GLN A 214 -20.65 -26.80 -21.42
C GLN A 214 -19.98 -26.60 -20.05
N ARG A 215 -18.97 -25.72 -19.94
CA ARG A 215 -18.23 -25.51 -18.70
C ARG A 215 -19.04 -24.63 -17.74
N ARG A 216 -19.49 -25.21 -16.63
CA ARG A 216 -20.05 -24.46 -15.51
C ARG A 216 -19.00 -23.52 -14.92
N SER A 217 -19.36 -22.25 -14.76
CA SER A 217 -18.45 -21.19 -14.35
C SER A 217 -19.06 -20.33 -13.24
N VAL A 218 -18.21 -19.88 -12.32
CA VAL A 218 -18.55 -18.88 -11.29
C VAL A 218 -17.57 -17.72 -11.41
N LEU A 219 -18.08 -16.51 -11.62
CA LEU A 219 -17.27 -15.29 -11.59
C LEU A 219 -17.46 -14.59 -10.26
N ASP A 220 -16.35 -14.33 -9.57
CA ASP A 220 -16.36 -13.54 -8.34
C ASP A 220 -16.36 -12.05 -8.69
N ALA A 221 -17.19 -11.28 -7.98
CA ALA A 221 -17.25 -9.84 -8.07
C ALA A 221 -17.64 -9.25 -6.70
N SER A 222 -17.63 -7.93 -6.59
CA SER A 222 -18.00 -7.21 -5.37
C SER A 222 -18.63 -5.87 -5.70
N LEU A 223 -19.55 -5.43 -4.85
CA LEU A 223 -20.17 -4.11 -4.90
C LEU A 223 -19.11 -3.00 -5.02
N ASN A 224 -19.18 -2.20 -6.10
CA ASN A 224 -18.23 -1.14 -6.42
C ASN A 224 -16.74 -1.56 -6.39
N GLY A 225 -16.48 -2.83 -6.70
CA GLY A 225 -15.14 -3.42 -6.71
C GLY A 225 -14.50 -3.49 -5.32
N MET A 226 -15.29 -3.43 -4.24
CA MET A 226 -14.79 -3.47 -2.87
C MET A 226 -14.04 -4.77 -2.58
N GLY A 227 -12.76 -4.66 -2.31
CA GLY A 227 -11.87 -5.80 -2.09
C GLY A 227 -10.49 -5.35 -1.66
N ARG A 228 -9.60 -6.30 -1.42
CA ARG A 228 -8.19 -6.04 -1.18
C ARG A 228 -7.67 -5.01 -2.21
N VAL A 229 -7.21 -3.86 -1.72
CA VAL A 229 -6.82 -2.72 -2.56
C VAL A 229 -5.83 -3.20 -3.63
N PRO A 230 -6.11 -2.91 -4.91
CA PRO A 230 -7.01 -1.87 -5.45
C PRO A 230 -8.47 -2.26 -5.68
N GLY A 231 -8.87 -3.50 -5.39
CA GLY A 231 -10.25 -3.96 -5.49
C GLY A 231 -10.42 -5.20 -6.38
N ASN A 232 -11.68 -5.56 -6.63
CA ASN A 232 -12.09 -6.70 -7.45
C ASN A 232 -12.92 -6.24 -8.65
N LEU A 233 -13.33 -7.20 -9.49
CA LEU A 233 -14.40 -7.01 -10.47
C LEU A 233 -15.64 -6.37 -9.83
N CYS A 234 -16.11 -5.26 -10.41
CA CYS A 234 -17.35 -4.60 -9.99
C CYS A 234 -18.58 -5.45 -10.32
N MET A 235 -19.38 -5.75 -9.29
CA MET A 235 -20.58 -6.57 -9.39
C MET A 235 -21.62 -5.95 -10.32
N GLU A 236 -21.85 -4.65 -10.19
CA GLU A 236 -22.81 -3.90 -11.00
C GLU A 236 -22.49 -3.95 -12.50
N LEU A 237 -21.19 -3.94 -12.86
CA LEU A 237 -20.75 -3.98 -14.25
C LEU A 237 -20.92 -5.38 -14.87
N ILE A 238 -20.55 -6.43 -14.14
CA ILE A 238 -20.67 -7.79 -14.66
C ILE A 238 -22.12 -8.27 -14.71
N MET A 239 -22.97 -7.85 -13.77
CA MET A 239 -24.41 -8.11 -13.81
C MET A 239 -25.05 -7.50 -15.06
N ASP A 240 -24.81 -6.22 -15.35
CA ASP A 240 -25.32 -5.54 -16.55
C ASP A 240 -24.82 -6.22 -17.83
N PHE A 241 -23.54 -6.58 -17.88
CA PHE A 241 -22.96 -7.28 -19.03
C PHE A 241 -23.63 -8.64 -19.27
N LEU A 242 -23.82 -9.45 -18.22
CA LEU A 242 -24.49 -10.75 -18.35
C LEU A 242 -25.96 -10.59 -18.75
N ASN A 243 -26.67 -9.58 -18.23
CA ASN A 243 -28.05 -9.31 -18.61
C ASN A 243 -28.15 -9.01 -20.12
N ARG A 244 -27.27 -8.15 -20.63
CA ARG A 244 -27.27 -7.72 -22.04
C ARG A 244 -26.79 -8.81 -23.01
N GLN A 245 -25.72 -9.53 -22.66
CA GLN A 245 -25.03 -10.44 -23.59
C GLN A 245 -25.44 -11.90 -23.42
N TYR A 246 -25.92 -12.29 -22.24
CA TYR A 246 -26.23 -13.68 -21.91
C TYR A 246 -27.69 -13.89 -21.47
N GLY A 247 -28.52 -12.83 -21.47
CA GLY A 247 -29.96 -12.92 -21.18
C GLY A 247 -30.26 -13.28 -19.74
N THR A 248 -29.37 -12.97 -18.79
CA THR A 248 -29.67 -13.06 -17.36
C THR A 248 -30.63 -11.95 -16.93
N ALA A 249 -31.16 -12.05 -15.71
CA ALA A 249 -32.11 -11.10 -15.15
C ALA A 249 -31.72 -10.71 -13.71
N TYR A 250 -30.45 -10.33 -13.50
CA TYR A 250 -30.03 -9.73 -12.24
C TYR A 250 -30.68 -8.36 -12.09
N ASP A 251 -31.20 -8.04 -10.91
CA ASP A 251 -31.80 -6.74 -10.61
C ASP A 251 -30.73 -5.82 -10.01
N ILE A 252 -30.23 -4.92 -10.85
CA ILE A 252 -29.07 -4.09 -10.57
C ILE A 252 -29.44 -2.94 -9.62
N ASP A 253 -30.71 -2.54 -9.54
CA ASP A 253 -31.15 -1.41 -8.71
C ASP A 253 -30.89 -1.70 -7.22
N TYR A 254 -31.15 -2.93 -6.76
CA TYR A 254 -30.83 -3.36 -5.39
C TYR A 254 -29.33 -3.30 -5.09
N VAL A 255 -28.48 -3.61 -6.08
CA VAL A 255 -27.01 -3.54 -5.96
C VAL A 255 -26.54 -2.09 -5.89
N LEU A 256 -27.11 -1.20 -6.72
CA LEU A 256 -26.78 0.22 -6.71
C LEU A 256 -27.21 0.90 -5.40
N ASP A 257 -28.40 0.57 -4.89
CA ASP A 257 -28.87 1.03 -3.56
C ASP A 257 -27.89 0.61 -2.46
N ALA A 258 -27.47 -0.66 -2.44
CA ALA A 258 -26.50 -1.15 -1.45
C ALA A 258 -25.15 -0.43 -1.57
N ILE A 259 -24.71 -0.13 -2.79
CA ILE A 259 -23.48 0.62 -3.04
C ILE A 259 -23.58 2.03 -2.43
N GLU A 260 -24.64 2.77 -2.75
CA GLU A 260 -24.84 4.15 -2.29
C GLU A 260 -25.00 4.23 -0.77
N GLU A 261 -25.83 3.36 -0.19
CA GLU A 261 -26.18 3.42 1.24
C GLU A 261 -25.07 2.89 2.16
N HIS A 262 -24.26 1.94 1.70
CA HIS A 262 -23.36 1.17 2.58
C HIS A 262 -21.91 1.17 2.11
N ILE A 263 -21.63 1.07 0.81
CA ILE A 263 -20.28 0.87 0.30
C ILE A 263 -19.55 2.20 0.06
N LEU A 264 -20.21 3.19 -0.54
CA LEU A 264 -19.61 4.51 -0.77
C LEU A 264 -19.24 5.27 0.53
N PRO A 265 -20.04 5.20 1.61
CA PRO A 265 -19.61 5.75 2.91
C PRO A 265 -18.28 5.16 3.38
N ILE A 266 -18.10 3.83 3.29
CA ILE A 266 -16.84 3.18 3.65
C ILE A 266 -15.71 3.64 2.72
N LYS A 267 -15.97 3.75 1.42
CA LYS A 267 -14.97 4.23 0.43
C LYS A 267 -14.46 5.63 0.70
N LYS A 268 -15.32 6.49 1.27
CA LYS A 268 -14.97 7.86 1.62
C LYS A 268 -14.01 7.90 2.82
N GLU A 269 -14.14 6.97 3.75
CA GLU A 269 -13.26 6.83 4.92
C GLU A 269 -11.96 6.11 4.55
N GLU A 270 -12.08 4.96 3.89
CA GLU A 270 -10.98 4.07 3.49
C GLU A 270 -11.04 3.81 1.97
N PRO A 271 -10.32 4.61 1.16
CA PRO A 271 -10.45 4.55 -0.29
C PRO A 271 -9.78 3.31 -0.90
N TRP A 272 -10.47 2.67 -1.84
CA TRP A 272 -9.90 1.69 -2.77
C TRP A 272 -10.10 2.11 -4.22
N GLY A 273 -9.32 1.50 -5.10
CA GLY A 273 -9.25 1.80 -6.52
C GLY A 273 -7.81 1.75 -7.01
N TYR A 274 -7.60 2.04 -8.29
CA TYR A 274 -6.27 2.07 -8.89
C TYR A 274 -5.32 3.01 -8.13
N GLN A 275 -4.16 2.50 -7.73
CA GLN A 275 -3.06 3.29 -7.19
C GLN A 275 -1.72 2.82 -7.78
N THR A 276 -0.72 3.69 -7.77
CA THR A 276 0.55 3.46 -8.48
C THR A 276 1.38 2.35 -7.84
N GLU A 277 1.28 2.19 -6.53
CA GLU A 277 1.90 1.15 -5.70
C GLU A 277 1.48 -0.24 -6.16
N TYR A 278 0.18 -0.43 -6.36
CA TYR A 278 -0.38 -1.71 -6.78
C TYR A 278 -0.11 -2.00 -8.25
N PHE A 279 -0.07 -0.97 -9.10
CA PHE A 279 0.43 -1.11 -10.47
C PHE A 279 1.88 -1.61 -10.50
N LEU A 280 2.78 -1.04 -9.68
CA LEU A 280 4.16 -1.50 -9.61
C LEU A 280 4.25 -2.95 -9.12
N SER A 281 3.43 -3.31 -8.13
CA SER A 281 3.37 -4.67 -7.58
C SER A 281 2.91 -5.69 -8.63
N ALA A 282 1.83 -5.37 -9.35
CA ALA A 282 1.31 -6.20 -10.43
C ALA A 282 2.31 -6.32 -11.58
N LYS A 283 2.92 -5.20 -12.00
CA LYS A 283 3.90 -5.15 -13.10
C LYS A 283 5.12 -6.04 -12.86
N TYR A 284 5.56 -6.19 -11.62
CA TYR A 284 6.72 -7.03 -11.27
C TYR A 284 6.34 -8.38 -10.68
N ASN A 285 5.04 -8.69 -10.63
CA ASN A 285 4.45 -9.90 -10.06
C ASN A 285 5.01 -10.19 -8.65
N LEU A 286 4.77 -9.26 -7.72
CA LEU A 286 5.31 -9.30 -6.37
C LEU A 286 4.26 -8.92 -5.32
N HIS A 287 4.52 -9.31 -4.07
CA HIS A 287 3.66 -8.98 -2.95
C HIS A 287 3.56 -7.46 -2.73
N ARG A 288 2.34 -6.94 -2.64
CA ARG A 288 2.04 -5.50 -2.61
C ARG A 288 2.86 -4.68 -1.61
N ASN A 289 3.10 -5.24 -0.42
CA ASN A 289 3.77 -4.55 0.67
C ASN A 289 5.20 -4.11 0.31
N TYR A 290 5.85 -4.70 -0.71
CA TYR A 290 7.14 -4.19 -1.18
C TYR A 290 7.03 -2.79 -1.79
N ALA A 291 6.01 -2.54 -2.61
CA ALA A 291 5.82 -1.24 -3.22
C ALA A 291 5.32 -0.22 -2.18
N GLU A 292 4.35 -0.61 -1.33
CA GLU A 292 3.87 0.20 -0.21
C GLU A 292 5.04 0.66 0.68
N TYR A 293 5.88 -0.29 1.11
CA TYR A 293 7.04 -0.02 1.96
C TYR A 293 8.01 1.01 1.37
N LEU A 294 8.33 0.88 0.08
CA LEU A 294 9.24 1.79 -0.61
C LEU A 294 8.62 3.18 -0.86
N MET A 295 7.32 3.24 -1.13
CA MET A 295 6.60 4.51 -1.29
C MET A 295 6.47 5.26 0.03
N GLU A 296 6.22 4.56 1.13
CA GLU A 296 6.15 5.11 2.48
C GLU A 296 7.44 5.83 2.93
N LYS A 297 8.61 5.44 2.38
CA LYS A 297 9.88 6.14 2.65
C LYS A 297 9.86 7.60 2.18
N GLY A 298 9.13 7.91 1.12
CA GLY A 298 8.91 9.29 0.64
C GLY A 298 10.13 10.04 0.06
N ASN A 299 11.32 9.45 0.10
CA ASN A 299 12.57 10.01 -0.44
C ASN A 299 12.98 9.44 -1.81
N LEU A 300 12.39 8.31 -2.21
CA LEU A 300 12.69 7.64 -3.47
C LEU A 300 11.86 8.19 -4.63
N THR A 301 12.47 8.30 -5.80
CA THR A 301 11.74 8.47 -7.07
C THR A 301 11.11 7.15 -7.52
N THR A 302 10.06 7.20 -8.34
CA THR A 302 9.46 5.99 -8.95
C THR A 302 10.49 5.16 -9.74
N LYS A 303 11.51 5.81 -10.32
CA LYS A 303 12.60 5.14 -11.03
C LYS A 303 13.46 4.30 -10.08
N GLU A 304 13.75 4.79 -8.88
CA GLU A 304 14.51 4.09 -7.86
C GLU A 304 13.69 2.96 -7.23
N ILE A 305 12.41 3.21 -6.92
CA ILE A 305 11.50 2.15 -6.46
C ILE A 305 11.47 1.01 -7.47
N LYS A 306 11.33 1.31 -8.76
CA LYS A 306 11.43 0.33 -9.84
C LYS A 306 12.76 -0.41 -9.87
N TYR A 307 13.88 0.28 -9.64
CA TYR A 307 15.21 -0.33 -9.61
C TYR A 307 15.35 -1.33 -8.45
N LEU A 308 14.83 -0.98 -7.27
CA LEU A 308 14.83 -1.85 -6.09
C LEU A 308 13.93 -3.07 -6.27
N LEU A 309 12.68 -2.88 -6.72
CA LEU A 309 11.72 -3.97 -6.93
C LEU A 309 12.22 -5.00 -7.96
N LYS A 310 13.02 -4.57 -8.96
CA LYS A 310 13.62 -5.47 -9.96
C LYS A 310 14.74 -6.37 -9.42
N GLN A 311 15.35 -6.01 -8.30
CA GLN A 311 16.44 -6.78 -7.68
C GLN A 311 15.91 -7.88 -6.75
N LEU A 312 14.59 -7.95 -6.51
CA LEU A 312 14.00 -9.01 -5.71
C LEU A 312 14.16 -10.36 -6.42
N PRO A 313 14.80 -11.36 -5.78
CA PRO A 313 14.92 -12.70 -6.33
C PRO A 313 13.54 -13.38 -6.33
N LYS A 314 13.35 -14.37 -7.21
CA LYS A 314 12.03 -14.96 -7.50
C LYS A 314 11.37 -15.52 -6.23
N GLU A 315 12.15 -16.19 -5.40
CA GLU A 315 11.78 -16.81 -4.13
C GLU A 315 11.30 -15.81 -3.07
N LYS A 316 11.64 -14.52 -3.19
CA LYS A 316 11.17 -13.48 -2.26
C LYS A 316 10.00 -12.67 -2.78
N LYS A 317 9.50 -12.94 -3.99
CA LYS A 317 8.40 -12.15 -4.56
C LYS A 317 7.03 -12.47 -3.96
N ALA A 318 6.79 -13.72 -3.56
CA ALA A 318 5.47 -14.21 -3.17
C ALA A 318 5.00 -13.69 -1.81
N ALA A 319 5.92 -13.49 -0.87
CA ALA A 319 5.64 -13.01 0.48
C ALA A 319 6.53 -11.82 0.82
N PHE A 320 6.04 -10.88 1.62
CA PHE A 320 6.80 -9.69 1.99
C PHE A 320 7.90 -10.01 3.01
N ASP A 321 9.14 -9.95 2.57
CA ASP A 321 10.34 -10.00 3.41
C ASP A 321 10.81 -8.58 3.73
N ARG A 322 10.40 -8.08 4.91
CA ARG A 322 10.69 -6.72 5.37
C ARG A 322 12.20 -6.48 5.55
N ASP A 323 12.90 -7.43 6.16
CA ASP A 323 14.31 -7.27 6.51
C ASP A 323 15.18 -7.25 5.25
N TYR A 324 14.86 -8.10 4.28
CA TYR A 324 15.52 -8.07 2.97
C TYR A 324 15.28 -6.74 2.25
N MET A 325 14.04 -6.25 2.25
CA MET A 325 13.69 -4.99 1.59
C MET A 325 14.39 -3.80 2.26
N GLU A 326 14.44 -3.76 3.58
CA GLU A 326 15.16 -2.70 4.31
C GLU A 326 16.66 -2.76 4.03
N LYS A 327 17.27 -3.95 4.01
CA LYS A 327 18.68 -4.10 3.64
C LYS A 327 18.96 -3.54 2.25
N LEU A 328 18.15 -3.92 1.25
CA LEU A 328 18.32 -3.47 -0.13
C LEU A 328 18.09 -1.95 -0.28
N TYR A 329 17.14 -1.38 0.49
CA TYR A 329 16.93 0.06 0.58
C TYR A 329 18.17 0.78 1.16
N GLN A 330 18.69 0.29 2.29
CA GLN A 330 19.88 0.86 2.94
C GLN A 330 21.12 0.76 2.05
N GLU A 331 21.31 -0.35 1.33
CA GLU A 331 22.40 -0.50 0.36
C GLU A 331 22.30 0.50 -0.79
N HIS A 332 21.08 0.83 -1.24
CA HIS A 332 20.85 1.83 -2.28
C HIS A 332 21.09 3.27 -1.80
N GLU A 333 20.69 3.60 -0.56
CA GLU A 333 20.94 4.92 0.02
C GLU A 333 22.42 5.11 0.39
N ASN A 334 23.10 4.08 0.90
CA ASN A 334 24.48 4.18 1.38
C ASN A 334 25.54 4.09 0.26
N LYS A 335 25.27 4.70 -0.91
CA LYS A 335 26.29 4.86 -1.96
C LYS A 335 27.47 5.64 -1.41
N ARG A 336 28.61 4.97 -1.24
CA ARG A 336 29.83 5.59 -0.73
C ARG A 336 30.55 6.35 -1.84
N VAL A 337 30.90 7.60 -1.54
CA VAL A 337 31.70 8.47 -2.40
C VAL A 337 32.87 9.04 -1.60
N SER A 338 33.94 9.42 -2.30
CA SER A 338 35.03 10.19 -1.69
C SER A 338 34.58 11.65 -1.51
N ASP A 339 34.24 12.05 -0.28
CA ASP A 339 33.70 13.38 0.04
C ASP A 339 34.73 14.35 0.66
N GLU A 340 35.99 13.95 0.78
CA GLU A 340 37.02 14.73 1.50
C GLU A 340 37.26 16.12 0.92
N GLU A 341 37.35 16.24 -0.41
CA GLU A 341 37.54 17.54 -1.08
C GLU A 341 36.34 18.46 -0.85
N SER A 342 35.13 17.93 -1.03
CA SER A 342 33.88 18.66 -0.79
C SER A 342 33.80 19.15 0.66
N LEU A 343 34.14 18.29 1.62
CA LEU A 343 34.16 18.62 3.04
C LEU A 343 35.21 19.70 3.37
N ASN A 344 36.40 19.63 2.79
CA ASN A 344 37.44 20.62 3.04
C ASN A 344 37.05 22.00 2.49
N ARG A 345 36.45 22.04 1.29
CA ARG A 345 35.93 23.28 0.71
C ARG A 345 34.75 23.85 1.52
N LEU A 346 33.83 23.00 1.97
CA LEU A 346 32.73 23.42 2.84
C LEU A 346 33.21 23.88 4.22
N LYS A 347 34.21 23.22 4.82
CA LYS A 347 34.86 23.68 6.06
C LYS A 347 35.47 25.06 5.89
N GLY A 348 36.15 25.32 4.77
CA GLY A 348 36.67 26.65 4.44
C GLY A 348 35.57 27.70 4.26
N TRP A 349 34.40 27.31 3.76
CA TRP A 349 33.29 28.23 3.52
C TRP A 349 32.41 28.50 4.76
N PHE A 350 32.12 27.47 5.56
CA PHE A 350 31.20 27.51 6.70
C PHE A 350 31.91 27.71 8.05
N GLY A 351 33.17 27.30 8.17
CA GLY A 351 33.89 27.26 9.44
C GLY A 351 33.93 28.62 10.15
N GLY A 352 33.53 28.62 11.42
CA GLY A 352 33.50 29.83 12.26
C GLY A 352 32.42 30.87 11.89
N ARG A 353 31.63 30.65 10.84
CA ARG A 353 30.56 31.56 10.40
C ARG A 353 29.22 31.20 11.02
N LYS A 354 28.25 32.12 10.92
CA LYS A 354 26.83 31.84 11.16
C LYS A 354 26.21 31.32 9.86
N VAL A 355 25.36 30.31 9.97
CA VAL A 355 24.66 29.70 8.83
C VAL A 355 23.17 29.66 9.12
N LEU A 356 22.35 30.14 8.19
CA LEU A 356 20.90 30.08 8.26
C LEU A 356 20.40 28.89 7.44
N LEU A 357 19.83 27.89 8.12
CA LEU A 357 19.07 26.82 7.51
C LEU A 357 17.63 27.28 7.30
N LEU A 358 17.18 27.25 6.04
CA LEU A 358 15.76 27.36 5.72
C LEU A 358 15.19 25.97 5.41
N ALA A 359 14.02 25.69 5.95
CA ALA A 359 13.21 24.51 5.64
C ALA A 359 11.80 24.94 5.18
N PRO A 360 11.09 24.12 4.39
CA PRO A 360 9.83 24.52 3.73
C PRO A 360 8.59 24.55 4.65
N GLY A 361 8.72 25.02 5.89
CA GLY A 361 7.62 25.10 6.85
C GLY A 361 6.65 26.26 6.60
N LYS A 362 5.40 26.09 7.04
CA LYS A 362 4.30 27.06 6.89
C LYS A 362 4.63 28.43 7.49
N SER A 363 5.48 28.49 8.53
CA SER A 363 5.89 29.73 9.17
C SER A 363 6.64 30.69 8.22
N LEU A 364 7.24 30.19 7.13
CA LEU A 364 7.88 31.01 6.10
C LEU A 364 6.91 31.87 5.29
N GLU A 365 5.63 31.50 5.22
CA GLU A 365 4.62 32.23 4.47
C GLU A 365 4.15 33.50 5.17
N ARG A 366 4.43 33.62 6.47
CA ARG A 366 4.07 34.82 7.23
C ARG A 366 4.84 36.02 6.68
N PRO A 367 4.18 37.13 6.33
CA PRO A 367 4.83 38.30 5.72
C PRO A 367 6.04 38.83 6.53
N GLU A 368 5.93 38.80 7.85
CA GLU A 368 6.98 39.22 8.78
C GLU A 368 8.21 38.30 8.80
N THR A 369 8.06 37.01 8.47
CA THR A 369 9.16 36.03 8.48
C THR A 369 10.20 36.36 7.42
N LYS A 370 9.76 36.72 6.21
CA LYS A 370 10.68 37.06 5.10
C LYS A 370 11.58 38.24 5.47
N LYS A 371 11.01 39.27 6.10
CA LYS A 371 11.79 40.42 6.58
C LYS A 371 12.82 40.00 7.64
N ARG A 372 12.39 39.25 8.65
CA ARG A 372 13.27 38.75 9.72
C ARG A 372 14.44 37.92 9.19
N ILE A 373 14.20 37.09 8.17
CA ILE A 373 15.25 36.30 7.51
C ILE A 373 16.26 37.20 6.80
N LEU A 374 15.79 38.18 6.02
CA LEU A 374 16.65 39.10 5.29
C LEU A 374 17.47 39.99 6.23
N ASP A 375 16.86 40.47 7.31
CA ASP A 375 17.52 41.26 8.35
C ASP A 375 18.63 40.43 9.02
N TYR A 376 18.35 39.19 9.42
CA TYR A 376 19.35 38.29 10.01
C TYR A 376 20.51 38.00 9.04
N LEU A 377 20.23 37.70 7.77
CA LEU A 377 21.27 37.45 6.77
C LEU A 377 22.22 38.64 6.60
N LYS A 378 21.68 39.86 6.68
CA LYS A 378 22.44 41.11 6.53
C LYS A 378 23.23 41.46 7.79
N GLU A 379 22.60 41.42 8.96
CA GLU A 379 23.21 41.83 10.23
C GLU A 379 24.31 40.88 10.69
N GLU A 380 24.12 39.58 10.44
CA GLU A 380 24.99 38.52 10.94
C GLU A 380 25.97 37.98 9.89
N GLU A 381 25.91 38.55 8.67
CA GLU A 381 26.66 38.10 7.48
C GLU A 381 26.58 36.57 7.28
N ALA A 382 25.40 36.02 7.59
CA ALA A 382 25.16 34.59 7.66
C ALA A 382 25.08 33.95 6.27
N VAL A 383 25.55 32.72 6.15
CA VAL A 383 25.43 31.94 4.91
C VAL A 383 24.04 31.30 4.85
N LEU A 384 23.30 31.54 3.77
CA LEU A 384 22.00 30.92 3.56
C LEU A 384 22.13 29.52 2.95
N VAL A 385 21.49 28.52 3.57
CA VAL A 385 21.37 27.17 3.03
C VAL A 385 19.91 26.70 3.11
N THR A 386 19.25 26.48 1.96
CA THR A 386 17.91 25.85 1.95
C THR A 386 18.03 24.34 2.03
N THR A 387 17.03 23.67 2.60
CA THR A 387 16.98 22.21 2.73
C THR A 387 15.80 21.63 1.97
N ASN A 388 16.08 20.83 0.93
CA ASN A 388 15.09 20.10 0.13
C ASN A 388 13.99 20.98 -0.52
N PHE A 389 14.26 22.28 -0.77
CA PHE A 389 13.30 23.17 -1.43
C PHE A 389 13.96 24.41 -2.06
N TYR A 390 13.21 25.07 -2.96
CA TYR A 390 13.55 26.35 -3.58
C TYR A 390 13.03 27.54 -2.76
N TRP A 391 13.86 28.58 -2.62
CA TRP A 391 13.44 29.86 -2.07
C TRP A 391 13.92 31.02 -2.95
N ASP A 392 13.02 31.96 -3.26
CA ASP A 392 13.27 33.04 -4.23
C ASP A 392 14.44 33.98 -3.84
N GLY A 393 14.69 34.15 -2.54
CA GLY A 393 15.81 34.95 -2.04
C GLY A 393 17.15 34.22 -1.94
N GLN A 394 17.30 33.03 -2.54
CA GLN A 394 18.47 32.15 -2.37
C GLN A 394 19.74 32.60 -3.12
N GLN A 395 19.75 33.77 -3.76
CA GLN A 395 20.92 34.26 -4.50
C GLN A 395 22.18 34.31 -3.62
N GLY A 396 23.29 33.76 -4.13
CA GLY A 396 24.57 33.69 -3.43
C GLY A 396 24.69 32.65 -2.30
N GLY A 397 23.61 31.93 -1.99
CA GLY A 397 23.57 30.87 -0.97
C GLY A 397 23.91 29.47 -1.49
N ALA A 398 23.44 28.45 -0.79
CA ALA A 398 23.45 27.05 -1.23
C ALA A 398 22.09 26.37 -1.04
N ALA A 399 21.84 25.32 -1.82
CA ALA A 399 20.73 24.40 -1.64
C ALA A 399 21.28 23.03 -1.25
N PHE A 400 20.81 22.48 -0.13
CA PHE A 400 21.13 21.15 0.34
C PHE A 400 19.99 20.19 0.00
N PHE A 401 20.31 19.10 -0.69
CA PHE A 401 19.34 18.05 -1.01
C PHE A 401 19.82 16.68 -0.56
N SER A 402 18.89 15.95 0.08
CA SER A 402 19.04 14.54 0.44
C SER A 402 17.86 13.67 -0.01
N ASN A 403 16.86 14.29 -0.66
CA ASN A 403 15.65 13.65 -1.18
C ASN A 403 15.62 13.81 -2.71
N ALA A 404 15.57 12.70 -3.44
CA ALA A 404 15.68 12.70 -4.89
C ALA A 404 14.47 13.37 -5.57
N ARG A 405 13.26 13.17 -5.03
CA ARG A 405 12.04 13.79 -5.54
C ARG A 405 12.08 15.32 -5.41
N ARG A 406 12.54 15.82 -4.26
CA ARG A 406 12.70 17.27 -4.03
C ARG A 406 13.78 17.88 -4.92
N LEU A 407 14.87 17.15 -5.17
CA LEU A 407 15.92 17.58 -6.09
C LEU A 407 15.38 17.69 -7.53
N GLU A 408 14.52 16.77 -7.96
CA GLU A 408 13.89 16.80 -9.29
C GLU A 408 12.96 18.02 -9.45
N GLU A 409 12.14 18.33 -8.44
CA GLU A 409 11.31 19.54 -8.39
C GLU A 409 12.15 20.82 -8.45
N TYR A 410 13.29 20.85 -7.77
CA TYR A 410 14.18 22.02 -7.71
C TYR A 410 14.82 22.40 -9.05
N ARG A 411 15.08 21.44 -9.94
CA ARG A 411 15.82 21.68 -11.20
C ARG A 411 15.21 22.76 -12.06
N ALA A 412 13.88 22.77 -12.14
CA ALA A 412 13.13 23.72 -12.95
C ALA A 412 13.26 25.17 -12.44
N PHE A 413 13.62 25.35 -11.16
CA PHE A 413 13.64 26.64 -10.46
C PHE A 413 15.02 27.03 -9.94
N ARG A 414 16.07 26.24 -10.20
CA ARG A 414 17.41 26.47 -9.65
C ARG A 414 17.95 27.88 -10.03
N PRO A 415 18.26 28.75 -9.06
CA PRO A 415 18.97 30.00 -9.33
C PRO A 415 20.38 29.71 -9.88
N LYS A 416 20.79 30.43 -10.93
CA LYS A 416 22.11 30.25 -11.57
C LYS A 416 23.29 30.36 -10.61
N GLU A 417 23.18 31.18 -9.58
CA GLU A 417 24.25 31.48 -8.63
C GLU A 417 24.16 30.66 -7.32
N SER A 418 23.14 29.79 -7.19
CA SER A 418 23.00 28.94 -6.01
C SER A 418 23.89 27.71 -6.12
N ARG A 419 24.76 27.53 -5.12
CA ARG A 419 25.59 26.32 -5.00
C ARG A 419 24.72 25.13 -4.61
N LEU A 420 25.03 23.96 -5.13
CA LEU A 420 24.28 22.74 -4.86
C LEU A 420 25.12 21.77 -4.01
N ILE A 421 24.61 21.42 -2.83
CA ILE A 421 25.18 20.42 -1.93
C ILE A 421 24.26 19.20 -1.98
N LEU A 422 24.76 18.07 -2.47
CA LEU A 422 24.00 16.82 -2.52
C LEU A 422 24.58 15.80 -1.55
N THR A 423 23.73 14.96 -0.98
CA THR A 423 24.18 13.71 -0.37
C THR A 423 24.39 12.62 -1.43
N SER A 424 25.27 11.66 -1.14
CA SER A 424 25.76 10.67 -2.10
C SER A 424 24.70 9.67 -2.59
N ASN A 425 23.62 9.46 -1.84
CA ASN A 425 22.43 8.73 -2.31
C ASN A 425 21.84 9.38 -3.58
N LEU A 426 22.03 10.69 -3.76
CA LEU A 426 21.57 11.44 -4.94
C LEU A 426 22.58 11.48 -6.09
N GLU A 427 23.75 10.85 -5.96
CA GLU A 427 24.74 10.79 -7.03
C GLU A 427 24.20 9.98 -8.22
N GLY A 428 24.39 10.51 -9.44
CA GLY A 428 23.87 9.92 -10.68
C GLY A 428 22.47 10.40 -11.09
N HIS A 429 21.86 11.31 -10.33
CA HIS A 429 20.58 11.93 -10.71
C HIS A 429 20.72 12.99 -11.83
N GLY A 430 21.93 13.30 -12.30
CA GLY A 430 22.17 14.11 -13.52
C GLY A 430 22.36 15.61 -13.29
N GLU A 431 22.43 16.08 -12.04
CA GLU A 431 22.85 17.44 -11.68
C GLU A 431 24.35 17.43 -11.33
N THR A 432 25.12 18.33 -11.93
CA THR A 432 26.45 18.67 -11.43
C THR A 432 26.30 19.42 -10.11
N ALA A 433 26.57 18.72 -9.02
CA ALA A 433 26.66 19.29 -7.69
C ALA A 433 27.99 20.02 -7.51
N ASP A 434 27.97 21.12 -6.77
CA ASP A 434 29.19 21.81 -6.35
C ASP A 434 29.91 21.04 -5.24
N TYR A 435 29.14 20.31 -4.43
CA TYR A 435 29.60 19.49 -3.33
C TYR A 435 28.77 18.21 -3.24
N VAL A 436 29.45 17.08 -3.05
CA VAL A 436 28.82 15.78 -2.76
C VAL A 436 29.33 15.27 -1.42
N ILE A 437 28.41 14.94 -0.52
CA ILE A 437 28.71 14.52 0.86
C ILE A 437 28.21 13.11 1.07
N ASN A 438 29.00 12.27 1.74
CA ASN A 438 28.61 10.89 2.00
C ASN A 438 27.36 10.85 2.91
N TYR A 439 26.29 10.23 2.42
CA TYR A 439 25.00 10.12 3.12
C TYR A 439 25.13 9.36 4.45
N GLU A 440 25.84 8.23 4.45
CA GLU A 440 26.06 7.37 5.63
C GLU A 440 26.69 8.18 6.80
N ARG A 441 27.60 9.11 6.46
CA ARG A 441 28.24 10.00 7.43
C ARG A 441 27.25 10.91 8.13
N LEU A 442 26.22 11.38 7.43
CA LEU A 442 25.23 12.33 7.96
C LEU A 442 24.09 11.62 8.70
N VAL A 443 23.72 10.41 8.32
CA VAL A 443 22.65 9.64 8.99
C VAL A 443 23.05 9.17 10.39
N GLY A 444 24.35 9.03 10.65
CA GLY A 444 24.89 8.60 11.95
C GLY A 444 24.78 7.09 12.17
N THR A 445 25.42 6.59 13.23
CA THR A 445 25.51 5.15 13.55
C THR A 445 24.77 4.81 14.85
N GLY A 446 24.09 3.67 14.92
CA GLY A 446 23.43 3.17 16.14
C GLY A 446 22.06 3.82 16.42
N GLY A 447 21.67 3.95 17.70
CA GLY A 447 20.36 4.49 18.12
C GLY A 447 20.13 6.00 17.86
N GLU A 448 21.01 6.64 17.09
CA GLU A 448 20.96 8.07 16.75
C GLU A 448 20.58 8.34 15.28
N GLN A 449 20.09 7.33 14.55
CA GLN A 449 19.72 7.50 13.15
C GLN A 449 18.53 8.46 12.96
N CYS A 450 18.77 9.54 12.22
CA CYS A 450 17.76 10.52 11.87
C CYS A 450 17.94 10.95 10.41
N GLU A 451 17.01 10.53 9.56
CA GLU A 451 17.01 10.78 8.11
C GLU A 451 16.40 12.14 7.74
N ASN A 452 15.95 12.92 8.73
CA ASN A 452 15.39 14.25 8.48
C ASN A 452 16.44 15.16 7.83
N SER A 453 16.12 15.72 6.67
CA SER A 453 17.07 16.51 5.88
C SER A 453 17.63 17.74 6.60
N GLY A 454 16.85 18.35 7.49
CA GLY A 454 17.33 19.45 8.32
C GLY A 454 18.38 18.99 9.33
N ILE A 455 18.19 17.80 9.92
CA ILE A 455 19.17 17.18 10.82
C ILE A 455 20.44 16.76 10.07
N LEU A 456 20.31 16.20 8.85
CA LEU A 456 21.45 15.86 8.01
C LEU A 456 22.31 17.11 7.69
N LEU A 457 21.66 18.22 7.33
CA LEU A 457 22.35 19.48 7.09
C LEU A 457 22.98 20.04 8.38
N LEU A 458 22.29 20.00 9.52
CA LEU A 458 22.88 20.42 10.79
C LEU A 458 24.11 19.58 11.15
N ARG A 459 24.09 18.26 10.94
CA ARG A 459 25.29 17.42 11.15
C ARG A 459 26.44 17.83 10.23
N LEU A 460 26.16 18.13 8.97
CA LEU A 460 27.15 18.68 8.05
C LEU A 460 27.72 20.00 8.56
N MET A 461 26.88 20.92 9.06
CA MET A 461 27.33 22.17 9.68
C MET A 461 28.25 21.93 10.89
N GLY A 462 27.96 20.90 11.70
CA GLY A 462 28.78 20.50 12.85
C GLY A 462 30.15 19.97 12.43
N ILE A 463 30.18 19.10 11.41
CA ILE A 463 31.44 18.61 10.80
C ILE A 463 32.26 19.78 10.22
N CYS A 464 31.59 20.79 9.67
CA CYS A 464 32.19 21.99 9.12
C CYS A 464 32.58 23.04 10.17
N LYS A 465 32.33 22.80 11.47
CA LYS A 465 32.63 23.71 12.58
C LYS A 465 31.98 25.09 12.44
N VAL A 466 30.71 25.12 12.04
CA VAL A 466 29.87 26.32 12.06
C VAL A 466 29.78 26.90 13.48
N ARG A 467 29.82 28.23 13.62
CA ARG A 467 29.72 28.92 14.92
C ARG A 467 28.30 28.90 15.47
N GLU A 468 27.32 29.19 14.61
CA GLU A 468 25.90 29.20 14.95
C GLU A 468 25.08 28.73 13.74
N ALA A 469 24.16 27.82 13.97
CA ALA A 469 23.13 27.43 13.02
C ALA A 469 21.79 28.08 13.42
N ALA A 470 21.36 29.08 12.65
CA ALA A 470 20.02 29.62 12.74
C ALA A 470 19.04 28.78 11.90
N LEU A 471 17.83 28.58 12.40
CA LEU A 471 16.79 27.74 11.79
C LEU A 471 15.53 28.57 11.54
N ALA A 472 15.00 28.57 10.32
CA ALA A 472 13.71 29.15 10.00
C ALA A 472 12.90 28.23 9.08
N GLY A 473 11.58 28.22 9.23
CA GLY A 473 10.69 27.30 8.51
C GLY A 473 10.86 25.84 8.93
N PHE A 474 11.52 25.57 10.05
CA PHE A 474 11.73 24.22 10.57
C PHE A 474 10.69 23.92 11.67
N ASP A 475 9.42 23.94 11.28
CA ASP A 475 8.29 24.14 12.20
C ASP A 475 7.91 22.90 13.02
N GLY A 476 8.14 21.70 12.47
CA GLY A 476 7.67 20.43 13.04
C GLY A 476 6.33 19.96 12.49
N PHE A 477 5.97 18.72 12.81
CA PHE A 477 4.77 18.06 12.30
C PHE A 477 3.54 18.32 13.19
N ARG A 478 2.44 18.74 12.56
CA ARG A 478 1.08 18.96 13.09
C ARG A 478 0.12 17.90 12.52
N LYS A 479 -0.89 17.54 13.31
CA LYS A 479 -1.93 16.57 12.93
C LYS A 479 -2.94 17.12 11.92
N ASP A 480 -3.08 18.45 11.83
CA ASP A 480 -3.98 19.13 10.90
C ASP A 480 -3.43 19.21 9.46
N GLY A 481 -2.22 18.72 9.21
CA GLY A 481 -1.60 18.64 7.88
C GLY A 481 -0.95 19.93 7.38
N GLN A 482 -0.99 21.04 8.13
CA GLN A 482 -0.39 22.32 7.73
C GLN A 482 1.12 22.39 8.03
N ASN A 483 1.87 21.41 7.52
CA ASN A 483 3.28 21.20 7.87
C ASN A 483 4.27 21.88 6.92
N TYR A 484 3.82 22.20 5.69
CA TYR A 484 4.66 22.72 4.62
C TYR A 484 4.04 23.96 3.97
N MET A 485 4.88 24.75 3.30
CA MET A 485 4.43 25.84 2.43
C MET A 485 3.54 25.33 1.29
N ASP A 486 2.61 26.17 0.85
CA ASP A 486 1.72 25.92 -0.28
C ASP A 486 2.55 25.71 -1.57
N GLY A 487 2.13 24.75 -2.38
CA GLY A 487 2.85 24.33 -3.59
C GLY A 487 3.97 23.31 -3.36
N TYR A 488 4.43 23.12 -2.12
CA TYR A 488 5.29 22.00 -1.75
C TYR A 488 4.44 20.79 -1.34
N PHE A 489 3.82 20.15 -2.34
CA PHE A 489 3.02 18.94 -2.13
C PHE A 489 3.87 17.85 -1.46
N GLY A 490 3.27 17.17 -0.48
CA GLY A 490 3.93 16.14 0.32
C GLY A 490 3.57 16.28 1.77
N ALA A 491 2.28 16.13 2.10
CA ALA A 491 1.96 15.52 3.38
C ALA A 491 2.71 14.19 3.39
N PHE A 492 3.76 14.07 4.22
CA PHE A 492 4.31 12.77 4.54
C PHE A 492 3.17 12.00 5.23
N PRO A 493 2.59 10.96 4.61
CA PRO A 493 1.53 10.20 5.27
C PRO A 493 2.05 9.51 6.54
N GLY A 494 3.38 9.34 6.64
CA GLY A 494 4.07 8.68 7.75
C GLY A 494 4.70 9.60 8.80
N ALA A 495 4.70 10.93 8.64
CA ALA A 495 5.31 11.81 9.65
C ALA A 495 4.37 11.95 10.85
N ARG A 496 4.74 11.31 11.96
CA ARG A 496 3.90 11.26 13.18
C ARG A 496 4.34 12.36 14.14
N ALA A 497 3.44 12.76 15.04
CA ALA A 497 3.82 13.65 16.14
C ALA A 497 5.03 13.10 16.94
N GLU A 498 5.18 11.78 17.00
CA GLU A 498 6.32 11.05 17.59
C GLU A 498 7.68 11.38 16.94
N ASP A 499 7.71 11.76 15.66
CA ASP A 499 8.94 12.17 14.98
C ASP A 499 9.49 13.49 15.53
N ASN A 500 8.63 14.35 16.08
CA ASN A 500 9.05 15.64 16.62
C ASN A 500 10.03 15.47 17.78
N ASP A 501 9.76 14.52 18.68
CA ASP A 501 10.62 14.27 19.84
C ASP A 501 11.99 13.73 19.45
N ARG A 502 12.01 12.83 18.47
CA ARG A 502 13.26 12.28 17.93
C ARG A 502 14.10 13.37 17.28
N ILE A 503 13.49 14.23 16.46
CA ILE A 503 14.18 15.34 15.79
C ILE A 503 14.69 16.35 16.82
N ALA A 504 13.86 16.75 17.78
CA ALA A 504 14.25 17.66 18.86
C ALA A 504 15.45 17.12 19.66
N GLY A 505 15.43 15.84 20.04
CA GLY A 505 16.56 15.19 20.71
C GLY A 505 17.85 15.17 19.88
N CYS A 506 17.75 15.10 18.55
CA CYS A 506 18.93 15.22 17.67
C CYS A 506 19.49 16.66 17.68
N ILE A 507 18.63 17.68 17.69
CA ILE A 507 19.04 19.10 17.75
C ILE A 507 19.73 19.40 19.08
N GLU A 508 19.19 18.92 20.21
CA GLU A 508 19.80 19.09 21.54
C GLU A 508 21.24 18.55 21.57
N LYS A 509 21.46 17.35 21.04
CA LYS A 509 22.80 16.75 20.94
C LYS A 509 23.75 17.58 20.07
N LEU A 510 23.25 18.11 18.96
CA LEU A 510 24.00 19.02 18.09
C LEU A 510 24.32 20.37 18.76
N GLY A 511 23.51 20.79 19.72
CA GLY A 511 23.77 21.95 20.60
C GLY A 511 25.08 21.86 21.38
N ASN A 512 25.60 20.64 21.63
CA ASN A 512 26.92 20.45 22.25
C ASN A 512 28.09 20.71 21.29
N VAL A 513 27.82 20.77 19.98
CA VAL A 513 28.83 20.93 18.92
C VAL A 513 28.79 22.34 18.33
N MET A 514 27.61 22.96 18.25
CA MET A 514 27.42 24.33 17.76
C MET A 514 26.23 25.01 18.44
N SER A 515 26.20 26.35 18.44
CA SER A 515 25.01 27.09 18.87
C SER A 515 23.87 26.88 17.86
N VAL A 516 22.67 26.53 18.32
CA VAL A 516 21.48 26.40 17.47
C VAL A 516 20.42 27.41 17.92
N ARG A 517 19.87 28.18 16.98
CA ARG A 517 18.89 29.24 17.25
C ARG A 517 17.70 29.16 16.31
N PHE A 518 16.48 29.25 16.83
CA PHE A 518 15.27 29.31 16.01
C PHE A 518 14.87 30.78 15.71
N LEU A 519 14.68 31.10 14.42
CA LEU A 519 14.17 32.40 13.95
C LEU A 519 12.67 32.37 13.66
N THR A 520 12.07 31.19 13.56
CA THR A 520 10.62 31.00 13.48
C THR A 520 10.17 30.06 14.59
N PRO A 521 8.89 30.10 15.00
CA PRO A 521 8.36 29.13 15.94
C PRO A 521 8.61 27.69 15.44
N SER A 522 9.05 26.81 16.34
CA SER A 522 9.34 25.41 16.03
C SER A 522 8.94 24.51 17.18
N ARG A 523 8.31 23.37 16.87
CA ARG A 523 8.03 22.31 17.84
C ARG A 523 9.29 21.60 18.34
N TYR A 524 10.43 21.80 17.69
CA TYR A 524 11.71 21.23 18.11
C TYR A 524 12.43 22.10 19.14
N ASP A 525 11.97 23.33 19.38
CA ASP A 525 12.55 24.24 20.37
C ASP A 525 12.03 23.95 21.78
N ARG A 526 12.62 22.96 22.44
CA ARG A 526 12.28 22.58 23.83
C ARG A 526 12.71 23.61 24.87
N ASN A 527 13.64 24.51 24.54
CA ASN A 527 14.05 25.59 25.45
C ASN A 527 13.03 26.74 25.49
N SER A 528 12.20 26.87 24.45
CA SER A 528 11.09 27.84 24.40
C SER A 528 9.87 27.46 25.24
N GLU A 529 9.76 26.20 25.72
CA GLU A 529 8.71 25.80 26.67
C GLU A 529 8.79 26.59 27.99
N ALA A 530 9.97 27.12 28.34
CA ALA A 530 10.15 28.03 29.48
C ALA A 530 9.80 29.52 29.18
N ALA A 531 9.63 29.91 27.91
CA ALA A 531 9.54 31.31 27.48
C ALA A 531 8.17 31.74 26.87
N GLY A 532 7.15 30.87 26.89
CA GLY A 532 5.77 31.29 26.62
C GLY A 532 5.38 31.58 25.16
N LEU A 533 6.18 31.18 24.18
CA LEU A 533 5.83 31.28 22.76
C LEU A 533 5.07 30.01 22.31
N ARG A 534 3.77 29.93 22.58
CA ARG A 534 2.91 28.87 22.02
C ARG A 534 2.61 29.13 20.54
N LEU A 535 2.70 28.06 19.74
CA LEU A 535 1.92 27.88 18.52
C LEU A 535 0.58 27.24 18.92
N GLU A 536 -0.53 27.95 18.72
CA GLU A 536 -1.85 27.29 18.58
C GLU A 536 -1.96 26.56 17.24
#